data_AF-A0A2S2BPX6-F1
#
_entry.id   AF-A0A2S2BPX6-F1
#
_cell.length_a   1.000
_cell.length_b   1.000
_cell.length_c   1.000
_cell.angle_alpha   90.00
_cell.angle_beta   90.00
_cell.angle_gamma   90.00
#
_symmetry.space_group_name_H-M   'P 1'
#
loop_
_entity.id
_entity.type
_entity.pdbx_description
1 polymer ?
#
loop_
_entity_poly.entity_id
_entity_poly.type
_entity_poly.pdbx_seq_one_letter_code
_entity_poly.pdbx_strand_id
1 'polypeptide(L)'
;MSAPYGSHTGGNGTEPPSIGELLSNVSEDLTVLMRQEVALAKAEATQTANRVGKGAGMLAGAAVAAHFAVLFLSVAAWWSLGNAIGRGWSALVVMLVWAIIAAVLAVLGRAALKKARGLPQTTDTAKKIPDALTPHPQESP
;
A
#
# COMPACT_ATOMS: atom_id res chain seq x y z
N MET A 1 -42.85 -68.90 -5.92
CA MET A 1 -41.45 -69.20 -5.57
C MET A 1 -40.83 -67.91 -5.05
N SER A 2 -40.92 -67.71 -3.73
CA SER A 2 -40.22 -66.73 -2.90
C SER A 2 -38.75 -67.17 -2.74
N ALA A 3 -37.69 -66.39 -2.47
CA ALA A 3 -37.41 -65.05 -1.91
C ALA A 3 -35.97 -64.64 -2.42
N PRO A 4 -35.23 -63.62 -1.93
CA PRO A 4 -35.53 -62.67 -0.85
C PRO A 4 -35.19 -61.18 -1.12
N TYR A 5 -35.84 -60.31 -0.36
CA TYR A 5 -35.38 -58.95 -0.06
C TYR A 5 -34.14 -59.05 0.85
N GLY A 6 -33.00 -58.52 0.39
CA GLY A 6 -31.85 -58.27 1.23
C GLY A 6 -32.08 -57.03 2.09
N SER A 7 -32.35 -57.25 3.36
CA SER A 7 -32.34 -56.24 4.41
C SER A 7 -30.90 -55.73 4.64
N HIS A 8 -30.60 -54.51 4.20
CA HIS A 8 -29.48 -53.75 4.76
C HIS A 8 -29.87 -53.23 6.14
N THR A 9 -29.87 -54.13 7.12
CA THR A 9 -29.78 -53.79 8.54
C THR A 9 -28.31 -53.76 8.91
N GLY A 10 -27.69 -52.59 8.76
CA GLY A 10 -26.41 -52.25 9.36
C GLY A 10 -26.66 -51.11 10.33
N GLY A 11 -26.94 -51.45 11.59
CA GLY A 11 -27.06 -50.46 12.64
C GLY A 11 -25.72 -49.78 12.87
N ASN A 12 -25.72 -48.46 12.85
CA ASN A 12 -24.84 -47.65 13.67
C ASN A 12 -25.75 -46.72 14.47
N GLY A 13 -25.57 -46.76 15.79
CA GLY A 13 -26.48 -46.18 16.76
C GLY A 13 -26.66 -44.68 16.59
N THR A 14 -27.86 -44.24 16.96
CA THR A 14 -28.18 -42.86 17.32
C THR A 14 -27.52 -42.51 18.66
N GLU A 15 -26.21 -42.72 18.79
CA GLU A 15 -25.43 -42.14 19.87
C GLU A 15 -25.16 -40.67 19.52
N PRO A 16 -25.37 -39.72 20.45
CA PRO A 16 -25.01 -38.34 20.22
C PRO A 16 -23.50 -38.27 19.90
N PRO A 17 -23.08 -37.43 18.92
CA PRO A 17 -21.68 -37.32 18.55
C PRO A 17 -20.82 -37.13 19.79
N SER A 18 -19.73 -37.89 19.86
CA SER A 18 -18.86 -37.84 21.03
C SER A 18 -18.27 -36.43 21.17
N ILE A 19 -17.97 -36.01 22.40
CA ILE A 19 -17.37 -34.69 22.67
C ILE A 19 -16.07 -34.49 21.87
N GLY A 20 -15.31 -35.56 21.62
CA GLY A 20 -14.10 -35.52 20.78
C GLY A 20 -14.40 -35.24 19.30
N GLU A 21 -15.49 -35.77 18.77
CA GLU A 21 -15.94 -35.55 17.39
C GLU A 21 -16.45 -34.11 17.19
N LEU A 22 -17.19 -33.58 18.16
CA LEU A 22 -17.66 -32.19 18.14
C LEU A 22 -16.49 -31.20 18.21
N LEU A 23 -15.48 -31.47 19.06
CA LEU A 23 -14.27 -30.66 19.15
C LEU A 23 -13.43 -30.72 17.86
N SER A 24 -13.36 -31.89 17.22
CA SER A 24 -12.69 -32.06 15.93
C SER A 24 -13.35 -31.21 14.84
N ASN A 25 -14.68 -31.28 14.73
CA ASN A 25 -15.43 -30.52 13.73
C ASN A 25 -15.31 -29.00 13.94
N VAL A 26 -15.40 -28.53 15.18
CA VAL A 26 -15.21 -27.11 15.50
C VAL A 26 -13.78 -26.64 15.17
N SER A 27 -12.78 -27.47 15.45
CA SER A 27 -11.37 -27.13 15.15
C SER A 27 -11.12 -27.05 13.63
N GLU A 28 -11.77 -27.93 12.87
CA GLU A 28 -11.73 -27.93 11.41
C GLU A 28 -12.43 -26.70 10.83
N ASP A 29 -13.62 -26.36 11.32
CA ASP A 29 -14.37 -25.16 10.93
C ASP A 29 -13.59 -23.87 11.21
N LEU A 30 -12.96 -23.75 12.38
CA LEU A 30 -12.11 -22.61 12.73
C LEU A 30 -10.89 -22.51 11.80
N THR A 31 -10.30 -23.65 11.42
CA THR A 31 -9.18 -23.69 10.47
C THR A 31 -9.62 -23.22 9.08
N VAL A 32 -10.83 -23.59 8.66
CA VAL A 32 -11.43 -23.13 7.41
C VAL A 32 -11.68 -21.62 7.44
N LEU A 33 -12.27 -21.10 8.51
CA LEU A 33 -12.52 -19.66 8.69
C LEU A 33 -11.22 -18.85 8.66
N MET A 34 -10.18 -19.28 9.39
CA MET A 34 -8.88 -18.59 9.38
C MET A 34 -8.29 -18.51 7.97
N ARG A 35 -8.36 -19.61 7.20
CA ARG A 35 -7.90 -19.61 5.80
C ARG A 35 -8.72 -18.66 4.92
N GLN A 36 -10.03 -18.58 5.16
CA GLN A 36 -10.91 -17.66 4.44
C GLN A 36 -10.63 -16.20 4.77
N GLU A 37 -10.43 -15.85 6.04
CA GLU A 37 -10.07 -14.50 6.47
C GLU A 37 -8.73 -14.06 5.85
N VAL A 38 -7.73 -14.94 5.82
CA VAL A 38 -6.46 -14.67 5.14
C VAL A 38 -6.66 -14.50 3.64
N ALA A 39 -7.50 -15.32 3.01
CA ALA A 39 -7.80 -15.20 1.58
C ALA A 39 -8.54 -13.88 1.27
N LEU A 40 -9.47 -13.48 2.12
CA LEU A 40 -10.22 -12.23 2.02
C LEU A 40 -9.30 -11.03 2.20
N ALA A 41 -8.51 -11.01 3.27
CA ALA A 41 -7.53 -9.94 3.53
C ALA A 41 -6.53 -9.82 2.37
N LYS A 42 -6.09 -10.94 1.79
CA LYS A 42 -5.24 -10.94 0.59
C LYS A 42 -5.97 -10.35 -0.62
N ALA A 43 -7.23 -10.69 -0.83
CA ALA A 43 -8.03 -10.16 -1.93
C ALA A 43 -8.25 -8.65 -1.79
N GLU A 44 -8.59 -8.17 -0.58
CA GLU A 44 -8.78 -6.75 -0.27
C GLU A 44 -7.48 -5.96 -0.39
N ALA A 45 -6.37 -6.50 0.12
CA ALA A 45 -5.04 -5.92 -0.05
C ALA A 45 -4.66 -5.81 -1.52
N THR A 46 -4.91 -6.84 -2.33
CA THR A 46 -4.65 -6.83 -3.77
C THR A 46 -5.53 -5.81 -4.50
N GLN A 47 -6.82 -5.75 -4.17
CA GLN A 47 -7.74 -4.78 -4.77
C GLN A 47 -7.33 -3.34 -4.43
N THR A 48 -6.93 -3.11 -3.18
CA THR A 48 -6.42 -1.82 -2.70
C THR A 48 -5.13 -1.46 -3.40
N ALA A 49 -4.17 -2.37 -3.49
CA ALA A 49 -2.91 -2.17 -4.20
C ALA A 49 -3.14 -1.84 -5.67
N ASN A 50 -4.08 -2.50 -6.36
CA ASN A 50 -4.41 -2.20 -7.74
C ASN A 50 -5.03 -0.80 -7.92
N ARG A 51 -5.95 -0.40 -7.04
CA ARG A 51 -6.56 0.94 -7.09
C ARG A 51 -5.52 2.03 -6.83
N VAL A 52 -4.72 1.88 -5.77
CA VAL A 52 -3.64 2.81 -5.43
C VAL A 52 -2.58 2.83 -6.53
N GLY A 53 -2.19 1.67 -7.06
CA GLY A 53 -1.21 1.54 -8.14
C GLY A 53 -1.66 2.22 -9.42
N LYS A 54 -2.93 2.04 -9.82
CA LYS A 54 -3.51 2.75 -10.97
C LYS A 54 -3.53 4.26 -10.75
N GLY A 55 -3.97 4.71 -9.58
CA GLY A 55 -3.98 6.13 -9.23
C GLY A 55 -2.59 6.76 -9.25
N ALA A 56 -1.61 6.10 -8.61
CA ALA A 56 -0.22 6.52 -8.61
C ALA A 56 0.38 6.54 -10.04
N GLY A 57 0.07 5.54 -10.86
CA GLY A 57 0.48 5.48 -12.26
C GLY A 57 -0.10 6.64 -13.09
N MET A 58 -1.39 6.95 -12.91
CA MET A 58 -2.03 8.10 -13.57
C MET A 58 -1.41 9.42 -13.14
N LEU A 59 -1.13 9.61 -11.85
CA LEU A 59 -0.47 10.81 -11.35
C LEU A 59 0.97 10.95 -11.88
N ALA A 60 1.72 9.85 -11.93
CA ALA A 60 3.06 9.84 -12.54
C ALA A 60 3.01 10.21 -14.03
N GLY A 61 2.07 9.60 -14.78
CA GLY A 61 1.85 9.94 -16.18
C GLY A 61 1.45 11.40 -16.39
N ALA A 62 0.55 11.93 -15.54
CA ALA A 62 0.15 13.33 -15.56
C ALA A 62 1.34 14.27 -15.27
N ALA A 63 2.22 13.92 -14.32
CA ALA A 63 3.42 14.70 -14.04
C ALA A 63 4.37 14.76 -15.25
N VAL A 64 4.57 13.64 -15.94
CA VAL A 64 5.38 13.59 -17.17
C VAL A 64 4.72 14.41 -18.29
N ALA A 65 3.42 14.25 -18.51
CA ALA A 65 2.68 15.01 -19.51
C ALA A 65 2.73 16.52 -19.23
N ALA A 66 2.54 16.93 -17.97
CA ALA A 66 2.65 18.32 -17.55
C ALA A 66 4.07 18.86 -17.78
N HIS A 67 5.12 18.07 -17.48
CA HIS A 67 6.50 18.46 -17.75
C HIS A 67 6.72 18.78 -19.24
N PHE A 68 6.27 17.90 -20.15
CA PHE A 68 6.36 18.16 -21.59
C PHE A 68 5.51 19.35 -22.04
N ALA A 69 4.31 19.54 -21.48
CA ALA A 69 3.47 20.69 -21.79
C ALA A 69 4.19 22.01 -21.46
N VAL A 70 4.82 22.11 -20.29
CA VAL A 70 5.55 23.32 -19.89
C VAL A 70 6.85 23.48 -20.71
N LEU A 71 7.51 22.38 -21.10
CA LEU A 71 8.66 22.42 -22.02
C LEU A 71 8.26 23.03 -23.37
N PHE A 72 7.20 22.52 -24.00
CA PHE A 72 6.73 23.06 -25.29
C PHE A 72 6.20 24.48 -25.17
N LEU A 73 5.53 24.82 -24.06
CA LEU A 73 5.13 26.19 -23.78
C LEU A 73 6.34 27.12 -23.69
N SER A 74 7.45 26.67 -23.10
CA SER A 74 8.70 27.44 -23.02
C SER A 74 9.32 27.67 -24.41
N VAL A 75 9.31 26.65 -25.27
CA VAL A 75 9.79 26.77 -26.67
C VAL A 75 8.89 27.72 -27.45
N ALA A 76 7.57 27.62 -27.31
CA ALA A 76 6.62 28.51 -27.94
C ALA A 76 6.80 29.96 -27.47
N ALA A 77 6.99 30.18 -26.17
CA ALA A 77 7.26 31.50 -25.60
C ALA A 77 8.57 32.07 -26.14
N TRP A 78 9.65 31.27 -26.20
CA TRP A 78 10.91 31.69 -26.80
C TRP A 78 10.71 32.11 -28.26
N TRP A 79 10.07 31.27 -29.08
CA TRP A 79 9.82 31.59 -30.49
C TRP A 79 8.96 32.85 -30.68
N SER A 80 7.84 32.93 -29.95
CA SER A 80 6.93 34.07 -30.01
C SER A 80 7.63 35.38 -29.63
N LEU A 81 8.35 35.39 -28.51
CA LEU A 81 9.08 36.56 -28.04
C LEU A 81 10.27 36.86 -28.96
N GLY A 82 10.87 35.83 -29.56
CA GLY A 82 11.96 35.93 -30.53
C GLY A 82 11.61 36.77 -31.75
N ASN A 83 10.33 36.80 -32.14
CA ASN A 83 9.85 37.66 -33.22
C ASN A 83 9.75 39.15 -32.82
N ALA A 84 9.66 39.44 -31.52
CA ALA A 84 9.54 40.81 -31.01
C ALA A 84 10.89 41.43 -30.62
N ILE A 85 11.73 40.67 -29.90
CA ILE A 85 12.98 41.20 -29.29
C ILE A 85 14.26 40.45 -29.75
N GLY A 86 14.12 39.49 -30.66
CA GLY A 86 15.21 38.64 -31.13
C GLY A 86 15.43 37.41 -30.26
N ARG A 87 15.81 36.29 -30.91
CA ARG A 87 15.89 34.97 -30.26
C ARG A 87 16.88 34.91 -29.09
N GLY A 88 17.99 35.66 -29.14
CA GLY A 88 18.97 35.68 -28.05
C GLY A 88 18.40 36.26 -26.76
N TRP A 89 17.76 37.43 -26.85
CA TRP A 89 17.14 38.09 -25.70
C TRP A 89 15.96 37.31 -25.15
N SER A 90 15.17 36.67 -26.02
CA SER A 90 14.07 35.80 -25.60
C SER A 90 14.54 34.61 -24.78
N ALA A 91 15.70 34.03 -25.11
CA ALA A 91 16.30 32.95 -24.34
C ALA A 91 16.57 33.38 -22.89
N LEU A 92 17.14 34.58 -22.71
CA LEU A 92 17.45 35.13 -21.39
C LEU A 92 16.18 35.39 -20.58
N VAL A 93 15.12 35.88 -21.22
CA VAL A 93 13.83 36.11 -20.55
C VAL A 93 13.22 34.78 -20.08
N VAL A 94 13.15 33.77 -20.96
CA VAL A 94 12.61 32.44 -20.60
C VAL A 94 13.46 31.79 -19.51
N MET A 95 14.79 31.90 -19.59
CA MET A 95 15.70 31.43 -18.55
C MET A 95 15.45 32.12 -17.21
N LEU A 96 15.26 33.45 -17.20
CA LEU A 96 14.98 34.19 -15.97
C LEU A 96 13.66 33.77 -15.33
N VAL A 97 12.61 33.54 -16.13
CA VAL A 97 11.32 33.02 -15.66
C VAL A 97 11.51 31.66 -14.96
N TRP A 98 12.24 30.74 -15.59
CA TRP A 98 12.54 29.45 -14.98
C TRP A 98 13.40 29.53 -13.73
N ALA A 99 14.37 30.46 -13.67
CA ALA A 99 15.18 30.69 -12.49
C ALA A 99 14.31 31.15 -11.29
N ILE A 100 13.33 32.03 -11.53
CA ILE A 100 12.37 32.47 -10.51
C ILE A 100 11.50 31.29 -10.04
N ILE A 101 10.93 30.52 -10.97
CA ILE A 101 10.12 29.34 -10.64
C ILE A 101 10.94 28.35 -9.80
N ALA A 102 12.17 28.06 -10.20
CA ALA A 102 13.07 27.16 -9.49
C ALA A 102 13.40 27.66 -8.08
N ALA A 103 13.66 28.96 -7.91
CA ALA A 103 13.90 29.56 -6.60
C ALA A 103 12.70 29.41 -5.67
N VAL A 104 11.48 29.68 -6.16
CA VAL A 104 10.23 29.52 -5.40
C VAL A 104 10.02 28.05 -5.01
N LEU A 105 10.14 27.13 -5.97
CA LEU A 105 10.00 25.69 -5.70
C LEU A 105 11.03 25.18 -4.70
N ALA A 106 12.28 25.66 -4.77
CA ALA A 106 13.31 25.29 -3.81
C ALA A 106 12.97 25.76 -2.39
N VAL A 107 12.44 26.98 -2.22
CA VAL A 107 12.01 27.49 -0.92
C VAL A 107 10.82 26.69 -0.38
N LEU A 108 9.78 26.49 -1.19
CA LEU A 108 8.59 25.72 -0.79
C LEU A 108 8.93 24.26 -0.48
N GLY A 109 9.75 23.62 -1.31
CA GLY A 109 10.23 22.25 -1.08
C GLY A 109 11.03 22.14 0.21
N ARG A 110 11.95 23.09 0.48
CA ARG A 110 12.67 23.13 1.76
C ARG A 110 11.72 23.31 2.95
N ALA A 111 10.69 24.16 2.83
CA ALA A 111 9.70 24.35 3.90
C ALA A 111 8.88 23.07 4.15
N ALA A 112 8.43 22.39 3.09
CA ALA A 112 7.70 21.14 3.19
C ALA A 112 8.54 20.03 3.84
N LEU A 113 9.81 19.87 3.44
CA LEU A 113 10.73 18.89 4.04
C LEU A 113 11.02 19.18 5.51
N LYS A 114 11.17 20.46 5.89
CA LYS A 114 11.33 20.85 7.29
C LYS A 114 10.11 20.50 8.13
N LYS A 115 8.89 20.73 7.60
CA LYS A 115 7.64 20.38 8.27
C LYS A 115 7.49 18.86 8.43
N ALA A 116 7.88 18.07 7.43
CA ALA A 116 7.85 16.61 7.50
C ALA A 116 8.85 16.04 8.52
N ARG A 117 10.04 16.65 8.66
CA ARG A 117 11.02 16.30 9.71
C ARG A 117 10.55 16.64 11.14
N GLY A 118 9.55 17.50 11.29
CA GLY A 118 8.93 17.87 12.56
C GLY A 118 7.97 16.82 13.15
N LEU A 119 7.84 15.62 12.56
CA LEU A 119 7.14 14.48 13.15
C LEU A 119 8.09 13.41 13.76
N PRO A 120 8.92 13.69 14.79
CA PRO A 120 9.60 12.64 15.54
C PRO A 120 8.71 12.18 16.72
N GLN A 121 8.22 10.94 16.70
CA GLN A 121 8.15 10.09 17.92
C GLN A 121 7.63 8.65 17.70
N THR A 122 7.18 8.25 16.51
CA THR A 122 6.73 6.86 16.31
C THR A 122 7.90 5.89 16.04
N THR A 123 9.03 6.38 15.52
CA THR A 123 10.25 5.57 15.31
C THR A 123 11.18 5.52 16.52
N ASP A 124 11.15 6.52 17.41
CA ASP A 124 11.93 6.49 18.66
C ASP A 124 11.30 5.58 19.72
N THR A 125 9.97 5.42 19.71
CA THR A 125 9.26 4.49 20.60
C THR A 125 9.52 3.03 20.20
N ALA A 126 9.61 2.72 18.90
CA ALA A 126 9.95 1.37 18.41
C ALA A 126 11.40 0.94 18.73
N LYS A 127 12.31 1.90 18.90
CA LYS A 127 13.71 1.64 19.29
C LYS A 127 13.93 1.52 20.81
N LYS A 128 12.95 1.90 21.63
CA LYS A 128 13.04 1.89 23.11
C LYS A 128 12.52 0.61 23.78
N ILE A 129 12.12 -0.42 23.03
CA ILE A 129 11.73 -1.72 23.58
C ILE A 129 12.73 -2.85 23.20
N PRO A 130 13.99 -2.82 23.67
CA PRO A 130 14.81 -4.04 23.78
C PRO A 130 14.88 -4.63 25.19
N ASP A 131 14.64 -3.84 26.26
CA ASP A 131 14.96 -4.27 27.63
C ASP A 131 13.86 -5.07 28.33
N ALA A 132 12.68 -5.23 27.72
CA ALA A 132 11.59 -6.03 28.28
C ALA A 132 11.57 -7.50 27.78
N LEU A 133 12.50 -7.87 26.88
CA LEU A 133 12.57 -9.21 26.27
C LEU A 133 13.76 -10.06 26.74
N THR A 134 14.53 -9.60 27.73
CA THR A 134 15.55 -10.40 28.41
C THR A 134 14.94 -11.08 29.65
N PRO A 135 14.77 -12.41 29.66
CA PRO A 135 14.39 -13.15 30.86
C PRO A 135 15.53 -13.05 31.87
N HIS A 136 15.27 -12.49 33.05
CA HIS A 136 16.19 -12.63 34.17
C HIS A 136 16.23 -14.11 34.58
N PRO A 137 17.38 -14.80 34.53
CA PRO A 137 17.52 -16.11 35.13
C PRO A 137 17.25 -15.96 36.62
N GLN A 138 16.22 -16.65 37.13
CA GLN A 138 16.00 -16.75 38.57
C GLN A 138 17.17 -17.50 39.17
N GLU A 139 17.94 -16.83 40.02
CA GLU A 139 18.82 -17.50 40.98
C GLU A 139 17.93 -18.25 41.97
N SER A 140 17.93 -19.57 41.79
CA SER A 140 17.41 -20.56 42.73
C SER A 140 18.19 -20.47 44.05
N PRO A 141 17.52 -20.70 45.21
CA PRO A 141 18.02 -20.38 46.56
C PRO A 141 19.24 -21.18 47.03
#